data_AF-A0A2W5ZRJ2-F1
#
_entry.id   AF-A0A2W5ZRJ2-F1
#
_cell.length_a   1.000
_cell.length_b   1.000
_cell.length_c   1.000
_cell.angle_alpha   90.00
_cell.angle_beta   90.00
_cell.angle_gamma   90.00
#
_symmetry.space_group_name_H-M   'P 1'
#
loop_
_entity.id
_entity.type
_entity.pdbx_description
1 polymer ?
#
loop_
_entity_poly.entity_id
_entity_poly.type
_entity_poly.pdbx_seq_one_letter_code
_entity_poly.pdbx_strand_id
1 'polypeptide(L)'
;MNIAFFPSSLLSAYWNGAATYYRGLIKALHNRGHRITVYEPDAYDRQQHRDIEPPSWARVVVYENSEAAALRALDAARNADMIVKASGIGV
;
A
#
# COMPACT_ATOMS: atom_id res chain seq x y z
N MET A 1 0.18 -4.35 16.35
CA MET A 1 -0.11 -2.98 15.88
C MET A 1 -0.92 -3.03 14.59
N ASN A 2 -1.79 -2.05 14.39
CA ASN A 2 -2.45 -1.70 13.15
C ASN A 2 -1.57 -0.69 12.41
N ILE A 3 -1.04 -1.07 11.24
CA ILE A 3 -0.11 -0.26 10.44
C ILE A 3 -0.78 0.11 9.12
N ALA A 4 -0.82 1.41 8.82
CA ALA A 4 -1.23 1.91 7.52
C ALA A 4 0.01 2.19 6.66
N PHE A 5 0.11 1.54 5.51
CA PHE A 5 1.26 1.65 4.62
C PHE A 5 0.83 2.31 3.31
N PHE A 6 1.52 3.35 2.91
CA PHE A 6 1.25 4.10 1.67
C PHE A 6 2.44 3.93 0.72
N PRO A 7 2.45 2.90 -0.15
CA PRO A 7 3.45 2.72 -1.19
C PRO A 7 2.95 3.25 -2.55
N SER A 8 3.83 3.22 -3.55
CA SER A 8 3.49 3.42 -4.96
C SER A 8 2.57 2.31 -5.51
N SER A 9 2.83 1.05 -5.15
CA SER A 9 1.94 -0.11 -5.31
C SER A 9 2.56 -1.34 -4.63
N LEU A 10 1.72 -2.18 -4.04
CA LEU A 10 2.02 -3.53 -3.58
C LEU A 10 1.66 -4.57 -4.66
N LEU A 11 0.53 -4.36 -5.33
CA LEU A 11 -0.05 -5.31 -6.28
C LEU A 11 0.66 -5.34 -7.64
N SER A 12 1.44 -4.31 -7.96
CA SER A 12 2.18 -4.20 -9.20
C SER A 12 3.66 -3.84 -8.99
N ALA A 13 4.55 -4.67 -9.53
CA ALA A 13 5.97 -4.38 -9.70
C ALA A 13 6.30 -3.61 -10.99
N TYR A 14 5.29 -3.27 -11.82
CA TYR A 14 5.47 -2.57 -13.09
C TYR A 14 6.06 -1.17 -12.86
N TRP A 15 7.26 -0.95 -13.41
CA TRP A 15 8.10 0.24 -13.13
C TRP A 15 8.17 0.57 -11.63
N ASN A 16 8.20 -0.46 -10.79
CA ASN A 16 8.12 -0.35 -9.33
C ASN A 16 8.92 -1.48 -8.67
N GLY A 17 10.24 -1.48 -8.86
CA GLY A 17 11.13 -2.47 -8.25
C GLY A 17 11.04 -2.53 -6.71
N ALA A 18 10.57 -1.45 -6.08
CA ALA A 18 10.37 -1.39 -4.64
C ALA A 18 9.24 -2.31 -4.13
N ALA A 19 8.30 -2.72 -4.99
CA ALA A 19 7.23 -3.66 -4.64
C ALA A 19 7.77 -4.93 -3.98
N THR A 20 8.89 -5.47 -4.47
CA THR A 20 9.54 -6.66 -3.92
C THR A 20 9.94 -6.47 -2.46
N TYR A 21 10.50 -5.32 -2.11
CA TYR A 21 10.90 -5.00 -0.73
C TYR A 21 9.68 -4.77 0.17
N TYR A 22 8.65 -4.08 -0.33
CA TYR A 22 7.40 -3.89 0.41
C TYR A 22 6.75 -5.24 0.76
N ARG A 23 6.67 -6.17 -0.20
CA ARG A 23 6.12 -7.52 0.01
C ARG A 23 6.87 -8.28 1.09
N GLY A 24 8.21 -8.28 1.05
CA GLY A 24 9.04 -8.93 2.06
C GLY A 24 8.84 -8.34 3.45
N LEU A 25 8.91 -7.01 3.56
CA LEU A 25 8.73 -6.28 4.82
C LEU A 25 7.34 -6.51 5.42
N ILE A 26 6.29 -6.31 4.63
CA ILE A 26 4.90 -6.42 5.10
C ILE A 26 4.61 -7.86 5.51
N LYS A 27 5.04 -8.86 4.74
CA LYS A 27 4.89 -10.28 5.11
C LYS A 27 5.63 -10.60 6.43
N ALA A 28 6.83 -10.07 6.62
CA ALA A 28 7.58 -10.26 7.87
C ALA A 28 6.93 -9.59 9.08
N LEU A 29 6.30 -8.42 8.89
CA LEU A 29 5.51 -7.74 9.92
C LEU A 29 4.21 -8.51 10.23
N HIS A 30 3.52 -9.00 9.21
CA HIS A 30 2.33 -9.83 9.39
C HIS A 30 2.64 -11.07 10.23
N ASN A 31 3.74 -11.78 9.91
CA ASN A 31 4.19 -12.95 10.65
C ASN A 31 4.56 -12.66 12.12
N ARG A 32 4.77 -11.39 12.48
CA ARG A 32 4.99 -10.93 13.86
C ARG A 32 3.69 -10.50 14.57
N GLY A 33 2.52 -10.71 13.96
CA GLY A 33 1.22 -10.37 14.53
C GLY A 33 0.76 -8.94 14.27
N HIS A 34 1.41 -8.21 13.36
CA HIS A 34 0.94 -6.88 12.94
C HIS A 34 -0.16 -7.02 11.87
N ARG A 35 -1.10 -6.08 11.87
CA ARG A 35 -2.16 -5.96 10.86
C ARG A 35 -1.80 -4.82 9.92
N ILE A 36 -1.69 -5.08 8.63
CA ILE A 36 -1.28 -4.08 7.65
C ILE A 36 -2.43 -3.78 6.70
N THR A 37 -2.76 -2.49 6.55
CA THR A 37 -3.58 -2.00 5.45
C THR A 37 -2.70 -1.17 4.52
N VAL A 38 -2.65 -1.57 3.26
CA VAL A 38 -1.91 -0.88 2.21
C VAL A 38 -2.86 0.01 1.44
N TYR A 39 -2.50 1.27 1.31
CA TYR A 39 -3.20 2.27 0.52
C TYR A 39 -2.32 2.64 -0.67
N GLU A 40 -2.68 2.16 -1.87
CA GLU A 40 -1.95 2.46 -3.10
C GLU A 40 -2.80 3.28 -4.07
N PRO A 41 -2.22 4.28 -4.77
CA PRO A 41 -2.96 5.01 -5.79
C PRO A 41 -3.11 4.18 -7.06
N ASP A 42 -4.23 4.37 -7.77
CA ASP A 42 -4.39 3.93 -9.15
C ASP A 42 -3.66 4.89 -10.10
N ALA A 43 -2.35 4.70 -10.21
CA ALA A 43 -1.45 5.56 -10.96
C ALA A 43 -0.51 4.77 -11.86
N TYR A 44 -0.06 5.40 -12.95
CA TYR A 44 0.95 4.86 -13.88
C TYR A 44 0.61 3.46 -14.42
N ASP A 45 -0.68 3.21 -14.70
CA ASP A 45 -1.23 1.95 -15.22
C ASP A 45 -0.90 0.71 -14.37
N ARG A 46 -0.52 0.88 -13.10
CA ARG A 46 -0.12 -0.23 -12.24
C ARG A 46 -1.26 -1.20 -11.95
N GLN A 47 -2.50 -0.72 -11.84
CA GLN A 47 -3.66 -1.60 -11.65
C GLN A 47 -3.95 -2.48 -12.88
N GLN A 48 -3.56 -2.03 -14.08
CA GLN A 48 -3.67 -2.84 -15.31
C GLN A 48 -2.54 -3.90 -15.38
N HIS A 49 -1.44 -3.69 -14.66
CA HIS A 49 -0.27 -4.55 -14.62
C HIS A 49 -0.07 -5.19 -13.24
N ARG A 50 -1.14 -5.57 -12.55
CA ARG A 50 -1.03 -6.33 -11.30
C ARG A 50 -0.37 -7.68 -11.57
N ASP A 51 0.65 -7.98 -10.79
CA ASP A 51 1.39 -9.25 -10.87
C ASP A 51 1.11 -10.18 -9.67
N ILE A 52 0.29 -9.73 -8.72
CA ILE A 52 -0.18 -10.54 -7.60
C ILE A 52 -1.63 -10.18 -7.22
N GLU A 53 -2.40 -11.18 -6.83
CA GLU A 53 -3.69 -10.97 -6.16
C GLU A 53 -3.52 -10.37 -4.76
N PRO A 54 -4.53 -9.68 -4.20
CA PRO A 54 -4.51 -9.21 -2.83
C PRO A 54 -4.13 -10.34 -1.86
N PRO A 55 -2.99 -10.24 -1.16
CA PRO A 55 -2.48 -11.34 -0.36
C PRO A 55 -3.19 -11.42 1.00
N SER A 56 -3.25 -12.60 1.60
CA SER A 56 -3.84 -12.79 2.94
C SER A 56 -3.10 -12.04 4.06
N TRP A 57 -1.86 -11.63 3.84
CA TRP A 57 -1.01 -10.94 4.81
C TRP A 57 -1.15 -9.41 4.80
N ALA A 58 -1.96 -8.83 3.90
CA ALA A 58 -2.27 -7.40 3.90
C ALA A 58 -3.65 -7.11 3.30
N ARG A 59 -4.39 -6.18 3.91
CA ARG A 59 -5.55 -5.58 3.25
C ARG A 59 -5.03 -4.55 2.24
N VAL A 60 -5.54 -4.55 1.01
CA VAL A 60 -5.18 -3.54 0.00
C VAL A 60 -6.39 -2.67 -0.31
N VAL A 61 -6.18 -1.36 -0.29
CA VAL A 61 -7.14 -0.32 -0.67
C VAL A 61 -6.51 0.46 -1.80
N VAL A 62 -7.11 0.34 -2.99
CA VAL A 62 -6.74 1.16 -4.14
C VAL A 62 -7.59 2.42 -4.12
N TYR A 63 -6.97 3.58 -4.26
CA TYR A 63 -7.67 4.86 -4.33
C TYR A 63 -7.32 5.59 -5.63
N GLU A 64 -8.24 6.44 -6.11
CA GLU A 64 -8.02 7.29 -7.29
C GLU A 64 -6.75 8.15 -7.12
N ASN A 65 -5.98 8.37 -8.19
CA ASN A 65 -4.79 9.23 -8.13
C ASN A 65 -5.14 10.72 -8.08
N SER A 66 -5.75 11.17 -6.99
CA SER A 66 -6.11 12.56 -6.70
C SER A 66 -5.83 12.92 -5.24
N GLU A 67 -5.52 14.19 -4.98
CA GLU A 67 -5.25 14.68 -3.62
C GLU A 67 -6.43 14.42 -2.67
N ALA A 68 -7.66 14.67 -3.14
CA ALA A 68 -8.86 14.44 -2.34
C ALA A 68 -9.03 12.95 -1.95
N ALA A 69 -8.69 12.02 -2.85
CA ALA A 69 -8.72 10.60 -2.54
C ALA A 69 -7.61 10.18 -1.58
N ALA A 70 -6.40 10.74 -1.75
CA ALA A 70 -5.29 10.54 -0.82
C ALA A 70 -5.63 11.03 0.61
N LEU A 71 -6.26 12.20 0.73
CA LEU A 71 -6.72 12.73 2.02
C LEU A 71 -7.79 11.84 2.67
N ARG A 72 -8.73 11.29 1.89
CA ARG A 72 -9.70 10.30 2.39
C ARG A 72 -9.04 9.00 2.84
N ALA A 73 -8.03 8.52 2.11
CA ALA A 73 -7.25 7.34 2.50
C ALA A 73 -6.49 7.59 3.81
N LEU A 74 -5.94 8.80 3.99
CA LEU A 74 -5.28 9.21 5.22
C LEU A 74 -6.26 9.31 6.41
N ASP A 75 -7.45 9.87 6.20
CA ASP A 75 -8.50 9.91 7.23
C ASP A 75 -8.96 8.49 7.63
N ALA A 76 -9.12 7.58 6.65
CA ALA A 76 -9.42 6.18 6.94
C ALA A 76 -8.31 5.49 7.76
N ALA A 77 -7.06 5.97 7.67
CA ALA A 77 -5.91 5.48 8.42
C ALA A 77 -5.73 6.17 9.78
N ARG A 78 -6.59 7.11 10.18
CA ARG A 78 -6.40 7.96 11.38
C ARG A 78 -6.24 7.22 12.71
N ASN A 79 -6.74 5.99 12.79
CA ASN A 79 -6.67 5.15 13.99
C ASN A 79 -5.55 4.10 13.92
N ALA A 80 -4.67 4.17 12.91
CA ALA A 80 -3.50 3.31 12.85
C ALA A 80 -2.52 3.70 13.97
N ASP A 81 -1.86 2.69 14.55
CA ASP A 81 -0.80 2.91 15.54
C ASP A 81 0.46 3.51 14.88
N MET A 82 0.61 3.30 13.57
CA MET A 82 1.72 3.78 12.76
C MET A 82 1.28 3.99 11.31
N ILE A 83 1.72 5.11 10.73
CA ILE A 83 1.62 5.39 9.30
C ILE A 83 3.02 5.32 8.70
N VAL A 84 3.17 4.54 7.64
CA VAL A 84 4.39 4.47 6.84
C VAL A 84 4.11 5.05 5.46
N LYS A 85 4.84 6.11 5.10
CA LYS A 85 4.78 6.76 3.79
C LYS A 85 6.05 6.42 3.02
N ALA A 86 5.94 5.75 1.88
CA ALA A 86 7.08 5.46 1.03
C ALA A 86 7.35 6.59 0.01
N SER A 87 8.51 6.55 -0.64
CA SER A 87 8.80 7.41 -1.80
C SER A 87 8.00 6.98 -3.03
N GLY A 88 7.74 7.91 -3.95
CA GLY A 88 7.11 7.60 -5.24
C GLY A 88 5.59 7.38 -5.17
N ILE A 89 4.92 7.87 -4.13
CA ILE A 89 3.46 8.01 -4.13
C ILE A 89 3.14 9.16 -5.10
N GLY A 90 2.48 8.85 -6.21
CA GLY A 90 2.24 9.77 -7.32
C GLY A 90 1.15 10.82 -7.08
N VAL A 91 1.17 11.46 -5.92
CA VAL A 91 0.44 12.72 -5.67
C VAL A 91 1.30 13.91 -6.02
#